data_AF-A0A8T4A2W6-F1
#
_entry.id   AF-A0A8T4A2W6-F1
#
_cell.length_a   1.000
_cell.length_b   1.000
_cell.length_c   1.000
_cell.angle_alpha   90.00
_cell.angle_beta   90.00
_cell.angle_gamma   90.00
#
_symmetry.space_group_name_H-M   'P 1'
#
loop_
_entity.id
_entity.type
_entity.pdbx_description
1 polymer ?
#
loop_
_entity_poly.entity_id
_entity_poly.type
_entity_poly.pdbx_seq_one_letter_code
_entity_poly.pdbx_strand_id
1 'polypeptide(L)'
;MIPEWKGLPVIPSRRAADEMIREKLMIQDVVEVLETGYDCARSRRRENIVERYVDVKNKTLKAVVARSYNYDMESEVWVITHVGRFTRR
;
A
#
# COMPACT_ATOMS: atom_id res chain seq x y z
N MET A 1 -10.90 -2.10 -14.24
CA MET A 1 -9.55 -2.69 -14.25
C MET A 1 -9.02 -2.66 -12.83
N ILE A 2 -8.50 -3.77 -12.31
CA ILE A 2 -7.89 -3.82 -10.97
C ILE A 2 -6.47 -3.26 -11.10
N PRO A 3 -6.05 -2.26 -10.30
CA PRO A 3 -4.67 -1.77 -10.35
C PRO A 3 -3.67 -2.86 -10.00
N GLU A 4 -2.50 -2.82 -10.64
CA GLU A 4 -1.43 -3.81 -10.48
C GLU A 4 -0.14 -3.15 -10.04
N TRP A 5 0.71 -3.91 -9.35
CA TRP A 5 2.06 -3.48 -9.01
C TRP A 5 3.00 -4.68 -9.09
N LYS A 6 4.12 -4.52 -9.81
CA LYS A 6 5.07 -5.62 -10.13
C LYS A 6 4.37 -6.85 -10.74
N GLY A 7 3.37 -6.62 -11.60
CA GLY A 7 2.63 -7.67 -12.31
C GLY A 7 1.63 -8.46 -11.47
N LEU A 8 1.33 -8.02 -10.24
CA LEU A 8 0.31 -8.64 -9.38
C LEU A 8 -0.79 -7.64 -9.04
N PRO A 9 -2.07 -8.05 -8.98
CA PRO A 9 -3.17 -7.21 -8.54
C PRO A 9 -2.96 -6.65 -7.13
N VAL A 10 -3.32 -5.39 -6.92
CA VAL A 10 -3.30 -4.74 -5.62
C VAL A 10 -4.72 -4.61 -5.10
N ILE A 11 -4.98 -5.22 -3.93
CA ILE A 11 -6.30 -5.23 -3.31
C ILE A 11 -6.24 -4.78 -1.86
N PRO A 12 -7.23 -4.04 -1.35
CA PRO A 12 -7.26 -3.68 0.05
C PRO A 12 -7.77 -4.82 0.93
N SER A 13 -7.15 -4.99 2.10
CA SER A 13 -7.86 -5.63 3.22
C SER A 13 -9.03 -4.74 3.67
N ARG A 14 -10.01 -5.31 4.37
CA ARG A 14 -11.15 -4.54 4.93
C ARG A 14 -10.70 -3.32 5.73
N ARG A 15 -9.72 -3.52 6.63
CA ARG A 15 -9.16 -2.43 7.44
C ARG A 15 -8.50 -1.36 6.59
N ALA A 16 -7.70 -1.75 5.59
CA ALA A 16 -7.06 -0.80 4.71
C ALA A 16 -8.07 -0.01 3.87
N ALA A 17 -9.19 -0.63 3.46
CA ALA A 17 -10.26 0.07 2.78
C ALA A 17 -10.86 1.19 3.66
N ASP A 18 -11.10 0.92 4.95
CA ASP A 18 -11.58 1.94 5.90
C ASP A 18 -10.56 3.09 6.06
N GLU A 19 -9.26 2.77 6.09
CA GLU A 19 -8.18 3.76 6.14
C GLU A 19 -8.12 4.61 4.86
N MET A 20 -8.25 3.99 3.68
CA MET A 20 -8.32 4.68 2.40
C MET A 20 -9.50 5.65 2.33
N ILE A 21 -10.69 5.22 2.77
CA ILE A 21 -11.89 6.07 2.81
C ILE A 21 -11.65 7.29 3.70
N ARG A 22 -11.13 7.08 4.92
CA ARG A 22 -10.80 8.16 5.87
C ARG A 22 -9.79 9.16 5.28
N GLU A 23 -8.79 8.66 4.55
CA GLU A 23 -7.77 9.50 3.92
C GLU A 23 -8.19 10.05 2.55
N LYS A 24 -9.39 9.70 2.05
CA LYS A 24 -9.87 10.02 0.70
C LYS A 24 -8.88 9.58 -0.38
N LEU A 25 -8.41 8.34 -0.28
CA LEU A 25 -7.46 7.71 -1.19
C LEU A 25 -8.15 6.65 -2.04
N MET A 26 -7.68 6.53 -3.27
CA MET A 26 -8.01 5.49 -4.23
C MET A 26 -6.88 4.45 -4.26
N ILE A 27 -7.15 3.25 -4.81
CA ILE A 27 -6.11 2.21 -4.94
C ILE A 27 -4.96 2.71 -5.82
N GLN A 28 -5.26 3.54 -6.82
CA GLN A 28 -4.28 4.18 -7.69
C GLN A 28 -3.27 5.02 -6.91
N ASP A 29 -3.73 5.78 -5.91
CA ASP A 29 -2.83 6.57 -5.05
C ASP A 29 -1.87 5.66 -4.27
N VAL A 30 -2.35 4.48 -3.86
CA VAL A 30 -1.50 3.48 -3.17
C VAL A 30 -0.48 2.88 -4.13
N VAL A 31 -0.87 2.56 -5.35
CA VAL A 31 0.05 2.06 -6.38
C VAL A 31 1.13 3.09 -6.69
N GLU A 32 0.77 4.37 -6.82
CA GLU A 32 1.73 5.46 -7.02
C GLU A 32 2.76 5.53 -5.88
N VAL A 33 2.33 5.36 -4.62
CA VAL A 33 3.24 5.30 -3.47
C VAL A 33 4.17 4.09 -3.56
N LEU A 34 3.67 2.94 -4.01
CA LEU A 34 4.49 1.73 -4.13
C LEU A 34 5.56 1.87 -5.22
N GLU A 35 5.22 2.51 -6.34
CA GLU A 35 6.11 2.76 -7.47
C GLU A 35 7.14 3.83 -7.17
N THR A 36 6.69 5.03 -6.78
CA THR A 36 7.53 6.23 -6.69
C THR A 36 8.13 6.47 -5.30
N GLY A 37 7.58 5.81 -4.28
CA GLY A 37 8.00 5.99 -2.90
C GLY A 37 9.42 5.50 -2.62
N TYR A 38 9.88 5.72 -1.40
CA TYR A 38 11.14 5.18 -0.88
C TYR A 38 10.88 4.21 0.27
N ASP A 39 11.84 3.31 0.50
CA ASP A 39 11.73 2.29 1.54
C ASP A 39 11.77 2.91 2.94
N CYS A 40 11.03 2.34 3.88
CA CYS A 40 11.20 2.71 5.28
C CYS A 40 12.54 2.23 5.82
N ALA A 41 13.40 3.16 6.25
CA ALA A 41 14.56 2.77 7.05
C ALA A 41 14.19 2.19 8.43
N ARG A 42 12.97 2.43 8.94
CA ARG A 42 12.58 2.14 10.34
C ARG A 42 11.93 0.79 10.61
N SER A 43 11.47 0.04 9.61
CA SER A 43 10.82 -1.25 9.86
C SER A 43 11.44 -2.39 9.04
N ARG A 44 12.18 -3.27 9.71
CA ARG A 44 12.54 -4.60 9.16
C ARG A 44 11.27 -5.44 9.18
N ARG A 45 10.51 -5.42 8.09
CA ARG A 45 9.40 -6.35 7.92
C ARG A 45 9.90 -7.68 7.35
N ARG A 46 9.08 -8.72 7.49
CA ARG A 46 9.33 -10.03 6.85
C ARG A 46 9.43 -9.84 5.33
N GLU A 47 10.17 -10.72 4.65
CA GLU A 47 10.48 -10.61 3.21
C GLU A 47 9.23 -10.45 2.30
N ASN A 48 8.06 -10.87 2.77
CA ASN A 48 6.80 -10.79 2.04
C ASN A 48 6.00 -9.49 2.26
N ILE A 49 6.52 -8.53 3.02
CA ILE A 49 5.85 -7.25 3.31
C ILE A 49 6.69 -6.09 2.79
N VAL A 50 6.08 -5.25 1.96
CA VAL A 50 6.70 -4.04 1.44
C VAL A 50 6.04 -2.81 2.08
N GLU A 51 6.87 -1.84 2.45
CA GLU A 51 6.45 -0.58 3.04
C GLU A 51 7.14 0.58 2.31
N ARG A 52 6.34 1.48 1.74
CA ARG A 52 6.81 2.60 0.92
C ARG A 52 6.23 3.92 1.42
N TYR A 53 7.02 4.98 1.32
CA TYR A 53 6.65 6.33 1.72
C TYR A 53 6.80 7.27 0.53
N VAL A 54 5.87 8.20 0.38
CA VAL A 54 5.99 9.32 -0.53
C VAL A 54 5.71 10.62 0.22
N ASP A 55 6.56 11.62 0.04
CA ASP A 55 6.36 12.93 0.63
C ASP A 55 5.46 13.77 -0.27
N VAL A 56 4.35 14.23 0.30
CA VAL A 56 3.39 15.12 -0.38
C VAL A 56 3.27 16.41 0.43
N LYS A 57 3.97 17.46 -0.02
CA LYS A 57 4.08 18.75 0.68
C LYS A 57 4.60 18.56 2.11
N ASN A 58 3.78 18.85 3.12
CA ASN A 58 4.13 18.77 4.55
C ASN A 58 3.67 17.45 5.21
N LYS A 59 3.23 16.47 4.42
CA LYS A 59 2.76 15.17 4.90
C LYS A 59 3.52 14.07 4.19
N THR A 60 3.73 12.96 4.86
CA THR A 60 4.24 11.74 4.24
C THR A 60 3.08 10.75 4.16
N LEU A 61 2.76 10.28 2.96
CA LEU A 61 1.83 9.19 2.75
C LEU A 61 2.59 7.87 2.81
N LYS A 62 2.04 6.91 3.53
CA LYS A 62 2.61 5.59 3.75
C LYS A 62 1.68 4.52 3.20
N ALA A 63 2.25 3.57 2.47
CA ALA A 63 1.56 2.37 2.02
C ALA A 63 2.30 1.12 2.51
N VAL A 64 1.54 0.13 2.98
CA VAL A 64 2.06 -1.18 3.39
C VAL A 64 1.28 -2.27 2.66
N VAL A 65 1.99 -3.13 1.94
CA VAL A 65 1.43 -4.29 1.24
C VAL A 65 2.10 -5.58 1.68
N ALA A 66 1.37 -6.69 1.63
CA ALA A 66 1.90 -8.02 1.85
C ALA A 66 1.50 -8.95 0.69
N ARG A 67 2.42 -9.83 0.25
CA ARG A 67 2.05 -10.89 -0.71
C ARG A 67 1.12 -11.89 -0.04
N SER A 68 0.07 -12.27 -0.76
CA SER A 68 -0.86 -13.32 -0.37
C SER A 68 -1.44 -13.99 -1.61
N TYR A 69 -2.13 -15.11 -1.44
CA TYR A 69 -2.96 -15.72 -2.47
C TYR A 69 -4.41 -15.30 -2.27
N ASN A 70 -5.10 -14.93 -3.35
CA ASN A 70 -6.54 -14.69 -3.37
C ASN A 70 -7.23 -15.89 -4.00
N TYR A 71 -8.07 -16.58 -3.24
CA TYR A 71 -8.75 -17.79 -3.69
C TYR A 71 -9.86 -17.54 -4.71
N ASP A 72 -10.54 -16.39 -4.64
CA ASP A 72 -11.61 -16.04 -5.60
C ASP A 72 -11.03 -15.71 -6.98
N MET A 73 -9.81 -15.15 -7.01
CA MET A 73 -9.09 -14.81 -8.24
C MET A 73 -8.14 -15.91 -8.72
N GLU A 74 -7.96 -16.97 -7.92
CA GLU A 74 -6.95 -18.03 -8.12
C GLU A 74 -5.55 -17.47 -8.47
N SER A 75 -5.13 -16.41 -7.78
CA SER A 75 -3.92 -15.66 -8.13
C SER A 75 -3.20 -15.07 -6.93
N GLU A 76 -1.90 -14.84 -7.07
CA GLU A 76 -1.13 -14.05 -6.12
C GLU A 76 -1.48 -12.57 -6.21
N VAL A 77 -1.55 -11.90 -5.06
CA VAL A 77 -1.94 -10.50 -4.95
C VAL A 77 -1.06 -9.77 -3.94
N TRP A 78 -1.01 -8.45 -4.10
CA TRP A 78 -0.56 -7.53 -3.06
C TRP A 78 -1.75 -7.06 -2.24
N VAL A 79 -1.80 -7.50 -0.98
CA VAL A 79 -2.85 -7.05 -0.06
C VAL A 79 -2.38 -5.80 0.66
N ILE A 80 -3.10 -4.69 0.50
CA ILE A 80 -2.89 -3.48 1.29
C ILE A 80 -3.30 -3.78 2.73
N THR A 81 -2.34 -3.71 3.63
CA THR A 81 -2.53 -3.97 5.07
C THR A 81 -2.62 -2.70 5.89
N HIS A 82 -2.05 -1.59 5.39
CA HIS A 82 -2.15 -0.29 6.03
C HIS A 82 -1.90 0.85 5.03
N VAL A 83 -2.66 1.93 5.15
CA VAL A 83 -2.39 3.22 4.49
C VAL A 83 -2.62 4.36 5.47
N GLY A 84 -1.83 5.42 5.40
CA GLY A 84 -2.04 6.58 6.26
C GLY A 84 -1.10 7.74 6.01
N ARG A 85 -1.54 8.95 6.38
CA ARG A 85 -0.71 10.15 6.34
C ARG A 85 -0.08 10.43 7.70
N PHE A 86 1.19 10.83 7.67
CA PHE A 86 1.96 11.25 8.83
C PHE A 86 2.41 12.70 8.61
N THR A 87 2.27 13.56 9.61
CA THR A 87 2.92 14.86 9.59
C THR A 87 4.38 14.68 10.00
N ARG A 88 5.31 15.25 9.21
CA ARG A 88 6.68 15.41 9.69
C ARG A 88 6.63 16.37 10.88
N ARG A 89 7.10 15.91 12.04
CA ARG A 89 7.29 16.75 13.23
C ARG A 89 8.57 17.55 13.08
#